data_AF-A0A2E6KDV4-F1
#
_entry.id   AF-A0A2E6KDV4-F1
#
_cell.length_a   1.000
_cell.length_b   1.000
_cell.length_c   1.000
_cell.angle_alpha   90.00
_cell.angle_beta   90.00
_cell.angle_gamma   90.00
#
_symmetry.space_group_name_H-M   'P 1'
#
loop_
_entity.id
_entity.type
_entity.pdbx_description
1 polymer ?
#
loop_
_entity_poly.entity_id
_entity_poly.type
_entity_poly.pdbx_seq_one_letter_code
_entity_poly.pdbx_strand_id
1 'polypeptide(L)'
;PAGGGTTDYAVEIFHAALEKGHYDCFVGPETRLPMMYIDDAIRATLELMNTPIDEIGDSRAGYNISGLSFTAQQLADTISERVDGFTCTFTPDKRQVYADSWPNSIDDSQAKDDWGWEAQYNLETIVDSMLEGLSN
;
A
#
# COMPACT_ATOMS: atom_id res chain seq x y z
N PRO A 1 -16.61 -6.93 10.04
CA PRO A 1 -15.37 -6.34 9.51
C PRO A 1 -14.89 -7.13 8.28
N ALA A 2 -14.81 -6.47 7.12
CA ALA A 2 -13.99 -6.99 6.03
C ALA A 2 -12.53 -6.75 6.46
N GLY A 3 -11.80 -7.81 6.74
CA GLY A 3 -10.44 -7.74 7.28
C GLY A 3 -9.90 -9.14 7.55
N GLY A 4 -8.59 -9.30 7.42
CA GLY A 4 -7.87 -10.57 7.56
C GLY A 4 -6.90 -10.87 6.41
N GLY A 5 -6.68 -9.93 5.49
CA GLY A 5 -5.63 -10.00 4.48
C GLY A 5 -4.24 -9.77 5.07
N THR A 6 -3.22 -10.24 4.36
CA THR A 6 -1.81 -10.06 4.76
C THR A 6 -1.35 -8.60 4.65
N THR A 7 -1.94 -7.80 3.76
CA THR A 7 -1.63 -6.36 3.61
C THR A 7 -2.38 -5.45 4.58
N ASP A 8 -3.37 -5.97 5.33
CA ASP A 8 -4.26 -5.16 6.15
C ASP A 8 -3.54 -4.45 7.31
N TYR A 9 -2.32 -4.88 7.68
CA TYR A 9 -1.50 -4.18 8.66
C TYR A 9 -1.28 -2.71 8.28
N ALA A 10 -1.23 -2.42 6.98
CA ALA A 10 -1.03 -1.07 6.45
C ALA A 10 -2.26 -0.17 6.58
N VAL A 11 -3.41 -0.70 7.03
CA VAL A 11 -4.61 0.07 7.38
C VAL A 11 -4.83 0.04 8.89
N GLU A 12 -4.71 -1.15 9.51
CA GLU A 12 -4.90 -1.34 10.94
C GLU A 12 -3.98 -0.45 11.79
N ILE A 13 -2.73 -0.21 11.34
CA ILE A 13 -1.77 0.63 12.04
C ILE A 13 -2.26 2.07 12.23
N PHE A 14 -3.00 2.64 11.28
CA PHE A 14 -3.51 4.00 11.37
C PHE A 14 -4.61 4.12 12.43
N HIS A 15 -5.56 3.18 12.43
CA HIS A 15 -6.58 3.10 13.48
C HIS A 15 -5.95 2.95 14.87
N ALA A 16 -4.98 2.03 15.00
CA ALA A 16 -4.30 1.79 16.26
C ALA A 16 -3.47 2.99 16.73
N ALA A 17 -2.82 3.71 15.81
CA ALA A 17 -2.09 4.93 16.11
C ALA A 17 -3.00 6.01 16.68
N LEU A 18 -4.15 6.27 16.05
CA LEU A 18 -5.09 7.31 16.48
C LEU A 18 -5.87 6.94 17.75
N GLU A 19 -6.30 5.68 17.89
CA GLU A 19 -7.14 5.25 19.01
C GLU A 19 -6.36 4.86 20.26
N LYS A 20 -5.18 4.26 20.09
CA LYS A 20 -4.42 3.60 21.18
C LYS A 20 -3.01 4.14 21.35
N GLY A 21 -2.45 4.82 20.35
CA GLY A 21 -1.04 5.21 20.32
C GLY A 21 -0.07 4.02 20.24
N HIS A 22 -0.57 2.80 20.00
CA HIS A 22 0.25 1.59 19.91
C HIS A 22 -0.32 0.58 18.91
N TYR A 23 0.54 -0.04 18.11
CA TYR A 23 0.17 -1.13 17.21
C TYR A 23 1.10 -2.35 17.36
N ASP A 24 0.49 -3.54 17.45
CA ASP A 24 1.17 -4.83 17.34
C ASP A 24 1.09 -5.32 15.89
N CYS A 25 2.13 -5.06 15.10
CA CYS A 25 2.20 -5.45 13.70
C CYS A 25 2.43 -6.96 13.55
N PHE A 26 1.58 -7.63 12.78
CA PHE A 26 1.62 -9.08 12.58
C PHE A 26 2.58 -9.55 11.47
N VAL A 27 3.34 -8.63 10.87
CA VAL A 27 4.47 -8.91 9.98
C VAL A 27 5.76 -8.35 10.58
N GLY A 28 6.91 -8.80 10.11
CA GLY A 28 8.23 -8.35 10.56
C GLY A 28 8.58 -6.96 10.01
N PRO A 29 9.50 -6.23 10.68
CA PRO A 29 9.85 -4.85 10.33
C PRO A 29 10.42 -4.71 8.90
N GLU A 30 11.15 -5.73 8.43
CA GLU A 30 11.77 -5.77 7.09
C GLU A 30 10.80 -6.26 6.00
N THR A 31 9.56 -6.63 6.35
CA THR A 31 8.57 -7.11 5.38
C THR A 31 8.23 -6.01 4.40
N ARG A 32 8.75 -6.11 3.18
CA ARG A 32 8.52 -5.16 2.09
C ARG A 32 7.43 -5.69 1.17
N LEU A 33 6.38 -4.91 0.97
CA LEU A 33 5.30 -5.27 0.04
C LEU A 33 4.94 -4.11 -0.88
N PRO A 34 4.55 -4.40 -2.13
CA PRO A 34 3.97 -3.42 -3.04
C PRO A 34 2.58 -3.05 -2.54
N MET A 35 2.33 -1.75 -2.45
CA MET A 35 1.08 -1.16 -1.98
C MET A 35 0.64 -0.08 -2.96
N MET A 36 -0.63 0.29 -2.88
CA MET A 36 -1.22 1.36 -3.69
C MET A 36 -2.27 2.07 -2.87
N TYR A 37 -2.25 3.41 -2.91
CA TYR A 37 -3.30 4.19 -2.29
C TYR A 37 -4.60 4.10 -3.09
N ILE A 38 -5.75 4.20 -2.41
CA ILE A 38 -7.04 3.93 -3.03
C ILE A 38 -7.35 4.86 -4.20
N ASP A 39 -6.94 6.13 -4.13
CA ASP A 39 -7.13 7.09 -5.22
C ASP A 39 -6.36 6.70 -6.48
N ASP A 40 -5.12 6.21 -6.30
CA ASP A 40 -4.31 5.67 -7.40
C ASP A 40 -4.94 4.41 -7.98
N ALA A 41 -5.51 3.52 -7.16
CA ALA A 41 -6.20 2.32 -7.63
C ALA A 41 -7.47 2.65 -8.44
N ILE A 42 -8.25 3.62 -7.97
CA ILE A 42 -9.44 4.12 -8.69
C ILE A 42 -9.02 4.75 -10.02
N ARG A 43 -8.01 5.63 -9.99
CA ARG A 43 -7.51 6.31 -11.18
C ARG A 43 -6.95 5.34 -12.21
N ALA A 44 -6.11 4.39 -11.79
CA ALA A 44 -5.58 3.33 -12.66
C ALA A 44 -6.70 2.58 -13.39
N THR A 45 -7.76 2.23 -12.66
CA THR A 45 -8.92 1.52 -13.23
C THR A 45 -9.65 2.39 -14.25
N LEU A 46 -9.87 3.67 -13.95
CA LEU A 46 -10.54 4.60 -14.86
C LEU A 46 -9.70 4.92 -16.09
N GLU A 47 -8.40 5.13 -15.94
CA GLU A 47 -7.46 5.35 -17.06
C GLU A 47 -7.48 4.15 -18.00
N LEU A 48 -7.25 2.93 -17.48
CA LEU A 48 -7.29 1.70 -18.28
C LEU A 48 -8.62 1.49 -19.03
N MET A 49 -9.76 1.77 -18.40
CA MET A 49 -11.07 1.63 -19.04
C MET A 49 -11.34 2.69 -20.13
N ASN A 50 -10.70 3.85 -20.04
CA ASN A 50 -10.88 4.94 -20.99
C ASN A 50 -9.85 4.90 -22.12
N THR A 51 -8.77 4.13 -21.99
CA THR A 51 -7.76 3.95 -23.03
C THR A 51 -8.37 3.28 -24.27
N PRO A 52 -8.12 3.82 -25.48
CA PRO A 52 -8.51 3.19 -26.73
C PRO A 52 -7.99 1.75 -26.84
N ILE A 53 -8.83 0.83 -27.32
CA ILE A 53 -8.48 -0.60 -27.39
C ILE A 53 -7.28 -0.89 -28.30
N ASP A 54 -6.95 0.00 -29.23
CA ASP A 54 -5.78 -0.07 -30.11
C ASP A 54 -4.47 0.40 -29.46
N GLU A 55 -4.55 1.09 -28.33
CA GLU A 55 -3.40 1.42 -27.46
C GLU A 55 -3.16 0.33 -26.40
N ILE A 56 -4.14 -0.53 -26.13
CA ILE A 56 -4.03 -1.65 -25.19
C ILE A 56 -3.28 -2.83 -25.82
N GLY A 57 -2.08 -3.10 -25.31
CA GLY A 57 -1.18 -4.16 -25.78
C GLY A 57 -1.55 -5.58 -25.33
N ASP A 58 -0.60 -6.50 -25.56
CA ASP A 58 -0.79 -7.95 -25.31
C ASP A 58 -1.04 -8.29 -23.82
N SER A 59 -0.65 -7.38 -22.92
CA SER A 59 -0.84 -7.48 -21.46
C SER A 59 -2.28 -7.25 -21.01
N ARG A 60 -3.23 -7.01 -21.92
CA ARG A 60 -4.67 -6.78 -21.63
C ARG A 60 -5.36 -7.82 -20.74
N ALA A 61 -4.79 -9.02 -20.61
CA ALA A 61 -5.29 -10.07 -19.73
C ALA A 61 -4.99 -9.80 -18.23
N GLY A 62 -4.02 -8.93 -17.94
CA GLY A 62 -3.63 -8.56 -16.58
C GLY A 62 -2.41 -7.66 -16.59
N TYR A 63 -2.62 -6.37 -16.31
CA TYR A 63 -1.52 -5.45 -16.05
C TYR A 63 -1.09 -5.56 -14.60
N ASN A 64 0.22 -5.61 -14.42
CA ASN A 64 0.84 -5.16 -13.19
C ASN A 64 0.71 -3.64 -13.10
N ILE A 65 0.27 -3.14 -11.95
CA ILE A 65 0.13 -1.71 -11.68
C ILE A 65 0.81 -1.44 -10.34
N SER A 66 1.91 -0.70 -10.37
CA SER A 66 2.70 -0.40 -9.18
C SER A 66 2.31 0.95 -8.61
N GLY A 67 2.12 1.01 -7.29
CA GLY A 67 2.08 2.27 -6.54
C GLY A 67 3.48 2.57 -5.99
N LEU A 68 3.73 2.07 -4.79
CA LEU A 68 5.03 2.12 -4.14
C LEU A 68 5.29 0.83 -3.34
N SER A 69 6.55 0.59 -2.98
CA SER A 69 6.90 -0.47 -2.03
C SER A 69 7.56 0.13 -0.80
N PHE A 70 7.14 -0.31 0.38
CA PHE A 70 7.75 0.07 1.66
C PHE A 70 7.79 -1.13 2.61
N THR A 71 8.65 -1.05 3.62
CA THR A 71 8.64 -2.03 4.72
C THR A 71 7.66 -1.64 5.81
N ALA A 72 7.23 -2.60 6.62
CA ALA A 72 6.40 -2.32 7.79
C ALA A 72 7.08 -1.33 8.77
N GLN A 73 8.40 -1.38 8.90
CA GLN A 73 9.17 -0.39 9.67
C GLN A 73 9.08 1.02 9.07
N GLN A 74 9.27 1.17 7.76
CA GLN A 74 9.18 2.48 7.10
C GLN A 74 7.81 3.14 7.32
N LEU A 75 6.73 2.34 7.26
CA LEU A 75 5.38 2.83 7.55
C LEU A 75 5.24 3.28 9.02
N ALA A 76 5.69 2.44 9.96
CA ALA A 76 5.62 2.75 11.39
C ALA A 76 6.42 4.01 11.74
N ASP A 77 7.63 4.16 11.18
CA ASP A 77 8.48 5.33 11.38
C ASP A 77 7.80 6.59 10.85
N THR A 78 7.28 6.54 9.61
CA THR A 78 6.61 7.70 8.98
C THR A 78 5.37 8.13 9.79
N ILE A 79 4.60 7.19 10.33
CA ILE A 79 3.46 7.49 11.22
C ILE A 79 3.95 8.11 12.54
N SER A 80 5.04 7.60 13.12
CA SER A 80 5.58 8.12 14.38
C SER A 80 6.06 9.57 14.29
N GLU A 81 6.43 10.04 13.10
CA GLU A 81 6.76 11.44 12.83
C GLU A 81 5.53 12.37 12.84
N ARG A 82 4.31 11.84 12.63
CA ARG A 82 3.05 12.62 12.63
C ARG A 82 2.24 12.45 13.91
N VAL A 83 2.38 11.31 14.59
CA VAL A 83 1.59 10.94 15.77
C VAL A 83 2.51 10.85 16.99
N ASP A 84 2.55 11.92 17.78
CA ASP A 84 3.38 12.01 18.98
C ASP A 84 3.12 10.84 19.94
N GLY A 85 4.18 10.14 20.30
CA GLY A 85 4.12 9.01 21.24
C GLY A 85 3.62 7.70 20.64
N PHE A 86 3.35 7.64 19.32
CA PHE A 86 3.04 6.39 18.66
C PHE A 86 4.19 5.38 18.77
N THR A 87 3.85 4.12 19.04
CA THR A 87 4.81 3.02 19.11
C THR A 87 4.31 1.81 18.34
N CYS A 88 5.23 1.03 17.78
CA CYS A 88 4.91 -0.18 17.03
C CYS A 88 5.78 -1.35 17.52
N THR A 89 5.16 -2.47 17.86
CA THR A 89 5.85 -3.74 18.14
C THR A 89 5.60 -4.69 16.98
N PHE A 90 6.64 -5.39 16.52
CA PHE A 90 6.48 -6.42 15.49
C PHE A 90 6.37 -7.79 16.15
N THR A 91 5.18 -8.40 16.02
CA THR A 91 4.86 -9.73 16.54
C THR A 91 4.38 -10.61 15.37
N PRO A 92 5.30 -11.10 14.51
CA PRO A 92 4.92 -11.83 13.30
C PRO A 92 4.08 -13.06 13.58
N ASP A 93 3.02 -13.26 12.79
CA ASP A 93 2.17 -14.45 12.86
C ASP A 93 2.20 -15.26 11.54
N LYS A 94 1.27 -16.21 11.39
CA LYS A 94 1.16 -17.05 10.18
C LYS A 94 1.09 -16.25 8.86
N ARG A 95 0.64 -14.99 8.89
CA ARG A 95 0.56 -14.11 7.72
C ARG A 95 1.93 -13.69 7.20
N GLN A 96 2.97 -13.73 8.04
CA GLN A 96 4.35 -13.52 7.60
C GLN A 96 4.72 -14.45 6.45
N VAL A 97 4.36 -15.74 6.55
CA VAL A 97 4.67 -16.73 5.51
C VAL A 97 4.05 -16.36 4.16
N TYR A 98 2.86 -15.74 4.17
CA TYR A 98 2.22 -15.26 2.95
C TYR A 98 2.94 -14.02 2.41
N ALA A 99 3.32 -13.09 3.27
CA ALA A 99 4.07 -11.90 2.88
C ALA A 99 5.44 -12.27 2.26
N ASP A 100 6.15 -13.22 2.86
CA ASP A 100 7.46 -13.72 2.38
C ASP A 100 7.37 -14.40 1.00
N SER A 101 6.17 -14.87 0.62
CA SER A 101 5.93 -15.51 -0.68
C SER A 101 5.65 -14.51 -1.81
N TRP A 102 5.39 -13.24 -1.46
CA TRP A 102 5.03 -12.20 -2.40
C TRP A 102 6.25 -11.39 -2.85
N PRO A 103 6.22 -10.80 -4.06
CA PRO A 103 7.33 -9.99 -4.53
C PRO A 103 7.43 -8.68 -3.72
N ASN A 104 8.66 -8.19 -3.53
CA ASN A 104 8.91 -6.92 -2.83
C ASN A 104 8.52 -5.68 -3.66
N SER A 105 8.39 -5.83 -4.99
CA SER A 105 8.04 -4.78 -5.95
C SER A 105 7.46 -5.41 -7.20
N ILE A 106 6.74 -4.62 -7.99
CA ILE A 106 6.10 -5.08 -9.22
C ILE A 106 6.63 -4.22 -10.38
N ASP A 107 6.92 -4.87 -11.51
CA ASP A 107 7.24 -4.23 -12.78
C ASP A 107 5.93 -3.86 -13.51
N ASP A 108 5.70 -2.57 -13.66
CA ASP A 108 4.53 -1.94 -14.29
C ASP A 108 4.86 -1.26 -15.63
N SER A 109 6.00 -1.61 -16.25
CA SER A 109 6.44 -1.07 -17.54
C SER A 109 5.36 -1.15 -18.63
N GLN A 110 4.66 -2.28 -18.73
CA GLN A 110 3.59 -2.45 -19.73
C GLN A 110 2.42 -1.48 -19.51
N ALA A 111 2.09 -1.15 -18.27
CA ALA A 111 1.02 -0.18 -17.98
C ALA A 111 1.46 1.26 -18.33
N LYS A 112 2.73 1.58 -18.09
CA LYS A 112 3.36 2.84 -18.49
C LYS A 112 3.40 3.00 -19.99
N ASP A 113 3.82 1.97 -20.70
CA ASP A 113 4.02 2.00 -22.14
C ASP A 113 2.69 2.04 -22.90
N ASP A 114 1.70 1.24 -22.48
CA ASP A 114 0.43 1.11 -23.21
C ASP A 114 -0.55 2.26 -22.92
N TRP A 115 -0.61 2.76 -21.68
CA TRP A 115 -1.63 3.75 -21.29
C TRP A 115 -1.13 4.85 -20.35
N GLY A 116 0.20 4.98 -20.19
CA GLY A 116 0.80 6.10 -19.47
C GLY A 116 0.61 6.04 -17.95
N TRP A 117 0.42 4.85 -17.36
CA TRP A 117 0.28 4.71 -15.91
C TRP A 117 1.44 5.35 -15.15
N GLU A 118 1.12 6.19 -14.16
CA GLU A 118 2.09 6.69 -13.20
C GLU A 118 1.40 6.88 -11.84
N ALA A 119 1.98 6.33 -10.76
CA ALA A 119 1.47 6.53 -9.41
C ALA A 119 1.70 7.97 -8.92
N GLN A 120 0.75 8.54 -8.18
CA GLN A 120 0.83 9.92 -7.72
C GLN A 120 1.15 10.04 -6.22
N TYR A 121 1.01 8.94 -5.48
CA TYR A 121 1.20 8.92 -4.04
C TYR A 121 2.55 8.29 -3.64
N ASN A 122 3.27 8.98 -2.76
CA ASN A 122 4.43 8.46 -2.03
C ASN A 122 4.05 8.09 -0.59
N LEU A 123 4.99 7.55 0.19
CA LEU A 123 4.68 7.06 1.54
C LEU A 123 4.20 8.19 2.47
N GLU A 124 4.85 9.36 2.39
CA GLU A 124 4.53 10.52 3.21
C GLU A 124 3.11 11.03 2.94
N THR A 125 2.77 11.23 1.65
CA THR A 125 1.44 11.68 1.23
C THR A 125 0.35 10.66 1.57
N ILE A 126 0.65 9.36 1.52
CA ILE A 126 -0.29 8.31 1.98
C ILE A 126 -0.54 8.43 3.47
N VAL A 127 0.52 8.54 4.26
CA VAL A 127 0.41 8.65 5.71
C VAL A 127 -0.38 9.89 6.10
N ASP A 128 -0.07 11.03 5.50
CA ASP A 128 -0.77 12.30 5.76
C ASP A 128 -2.26 12.19 5.38
N SER A 129 -2.56 11.65 4.20
CA SER A 129 -3.95 11.49 3.72
C SER A 129 -4.76 10.50 4.56
N MET A 130 -4.15 9.39 5.01
CA MET A 130 -4.80 8.40 5.87
C MET A 130 -5.10 8.96 7.25
N LEU A 131 -4.15 9.70 7.85
CA LEU A 131 -4.37 10.34 9.15
C LEU A 131 -5.44 11.43 9.07
N GLU A 132 -5.46 12.25 8.03
CA GLU A 132 -6.51 13.24 7.81
C GLU A 132 -7.88 12.58 7.60
N GLY A 133 -7.95 11.54 6.78
CA GLY A 133 -9.20 10.84 6.47
C GLY A 133 -9.82 10.11 7.66
N LEU A 134 -9.00 9.63 8.60
CA LEU A 134 -9.45 8.87 9.78
C LEU A 134 -9.64 9.72 11.05
N SER A 135 -9.15 10.97 11.06
CA SER A 135 -9.30 11.88 12.21
C SER A 135 -10.63 12.65 12.21
N ASN A 136 -11.44 12.54 11.14
CA ASN A 136 -12.70 13.25 10.96
C ASN A 136 -13.94 12.43 11.35
#